data_AF-A0A239JIA1-F1
#
_entry.id   AF-A0A239JIA1-F1
#
_cell.length_a   1.000
_cell.length_b   1.000
_cell.length_c   1.000
_cell.angle_alpha   90.00
_cell.angle_beta   90.00
_cell.angle_gamma   90.00
#
_symmetry.space_group_name_H-M   'P 1'
#
loop_
_entity.id
_entity.type
_entity.pdbx_description
1 polymer ?
#
loop_
_entity_poly.entity_id
_entity_poly.type
_entity_poly.pdbx_seq_one_letter_code
_entity_poly.pdbx_strand_id
1 'polypeptide(L)'
;MMRTLLKALGILLLSAAAQAEPVTLDGTEQWTMKSAEGREYRIMVSLPEGDVPWTGGYPVIYLLDGNAYFPAFHAAKRAQDRLRGAILVGIGYPSDTPLDFVRRAYDLSPPAPAERNDPPQGGQDVFLDFIEQRLMPRVNERFKVDQDQRSLVGHSFGGMFAIYTLFTRPQLFQHYVAISPSLWWQDRYLLAHEKAFTAKAHAGKLDLIHRSLSLVAGDREMPQEIQDVRSLQLRLENLSQYGLRSDFQIEAGEDHAAIPFRVPNRVLDELMSTRRY
;
A
#
# COMPACT_ATOMS: atom_id res chain seq x y z
N MET A 1 -49.77 35.22 61.94
CA MET A 1 -48.39 35.26 61.40
C MET A 1 -48.00 33.85 60.98
N MET A 2 -47.67 33.66 59.69
CA MET A 2 -46.62 32.78 59.11
C MET A 2 -46.47 31.33 59.65
N ARG A 3 -46.30 30.28 58.85
CA ARG A 3 -45.74 30.16 57.50
C ARG A 3 -46.01 28.74 56.97
N THR A 4 -46.40 28.66 55.70
CA THR A 4 -46.33 27.49 54.82
C THR A 4 -44.89 27.00 54.68
N LEU A 5 -44.66 25.68 54.75
CA LEU A 5 -43.40 25.07 54.32
C LEU A 5 -43.70 24.08 53.19
N LEU A 6 -43.49 24.52 51.95
CA LEU A 6 -43.39 23.65 50.77
C LEU A 6 -42.11 22.81 50.91
N LYS A 7 -42.24 21.47 50.86
CA LYS A 7 -41.11 20.57 50.62
C LYS A 7 -40.85 20.55 49.12
N ALA A 8 -39.80 21.25 48.67
CA ALA A 8 -39.30 21.13 47.30
C ALA A 8 -38.56 19.79 47.16
N LEU A 9 -39.12 18.92 46.31
CA LEU A 9 -38.51 17.67 45.86
C LEU A 9 -37.42 18.02 44.84
N GLY A 10 -36.15 17.90 45.23
CA GLY A 10 -35.03 18.09 44.31
C GLY A 10 -34.88 16.88 43.40
N ILE A 11 -35.27 17.01 42.13
CA ILE A 11 -34.92 16.06 41.08
C ILE A 11 -33.45 16.32 40.72
N LEU A 12 -32.55 15.43 41.16
CA LEU A 12 -31.20 15.37 40.62
C LEU A 12 -31.28 14.77 39.21
N LEU A 13 -31.24 15.64 38.20
CA LEU A 13 -30.89 15.25 36.84
C LEU A 13 -29.39 14.92 36.82
N LEU A 14 -29.05 13.64 36.96
CA LEU A 14 -27.72 13.14 36.60
C LEU A 14 -27.56 13.30 35.09
N SER A 15 -26.92 14.37 34.66
CA SER A 15 -26.42 14.49 33.29
C SER A 15 -25.41 13.37 33.08
N ALA A 16 -25.74 12.37 32.25
CA ALA A 16 -24.76 11.41 31.78
C ALA A 16 -23.67 12.19 31.03
N ALA A 17 -22.49 12.34 31.63
CA ALA A 17 -21.35 12.91 30.96
C ALA A 17 -20.99 11.99 29.79
N ALA A 18 -20.95 12.53 28.57
CA ALA A 18 -20.52 11.75 27.41
C ALA A 18 -19.08 11.24 27.66
N GLN A 19 -18.92 9.91 27.68
CA GLN A 19 -17.62 9.28 27.85
C GLN A 19 -16.91 9.29 26.49
N ALA A 20 -15.63 9.69 26.48
CA ALA A 20 -14.84 9.64 25.26
C ALA A 20 -14.54 8.18 24.90
N GLU A 21 -14.83 7.80 23.65
CA GLU A 21 -14.47 6.51 23.07
C GLU A 21 -13.51 6.73 21.90
N PRO A 22 -12.53 5.83 21.68
CA PRO A 22 -11.68 5.89 20.50
C PRO A 22 -12.50 5.84 19.21
N VAL A 23 -12.11 6.62 18.22
CA VAL A 23 -12.71 6.53 16.87
C VAL A 23 -12.26 5.21 16.22
N THR A 24 -13.22 4.42 15.77
CA THR A 24 -12.99 3.18 15.02
C THR A 24 -13.37 3.35 13.55
N LEU A 25 -12.68 2.65 12.64
CA LEU A 25 -13.06 2.57 11.23
C LEU A 25 -14.01 1.38 11.01
N ASP A 26 -15.22 1.64 10.51
CA ASP A 26 -16.23 0.62 10.25
C ASP A 26 -15.81 -0.34 9.13
N GLY A 27 -16.29 -1.58 9.16
CA GLY A 27 -15.97 -2.56 8.11
C GLY A 27 -14.47 -2.86 8.00
N THR A 28 -13.74 -2.75 9.10
CA THR A 28 -12.31 -3.09 9.17
C THR A 28 -12.04 -4.18 10.19
N GLU A 29 -10.96 -4.94 9.97
CA GLU A 29 -10.39 -5.87 10.95
C GLU A 29 -8.87 -5.70 11.02
N GLN A 30 -8.27 -6.14 12.13
CA GLN A 30 -6.82 -6.10 12.33
C GLN A 30 -6.30 -7.50 12.70
N TRP A 31 -5.17 -7.88 12.11
CA TRP A 31 -4.42 -9.08 12.49
C TRP A 31 -3.01 -8.71 12.94
N THR A 32 -2.49 -9.52 13.86
CA THR A 32 -1.06 -9.53 14.18
C THR A 32 -0.45 -10.76 13.53
N MET A 33 0.55 -10.58 12.67
CA MET A 33 1.19 -11.68 11.95
C MET A 33 2.71 -11.61 12.12
N LYS A 34 3.39 -12.75 12.00
CA LYS A 34 4.84 -12.82 12.12
C LYS A 34 5.51 -13.38 10.87
N SER A 35 6.67 -12.85 10.49
CA SER A 35 7.54 -13.47 9.47
C SER A 35 8.16 -14.77 9.98
N ALA A 36 8.86 -15.50 9.10
CA ALA A 36 9.61 -16.70 9.48
C ALA A 36 10.66 -16.43 10.56
N GLU A 37 11.24 -15.23 10.58
CA GLU A 37 12.19 -14.77 11.59
C GLU A 37 11.52 -14.24 12.87
N GLY A 38 10.20 -14.32 12.97
CA GLY A 38 9.45 -13.85 14.15
C GLY A 38 9.17 -12.35 14.18
N ARG A 39 9.49 -11.59 13.12
CA ARG A 39 9.19 -10.15 13.02
C ARG A 39 7.69 -9.93 12.92
N GLU A 40 7.15 -9.07 13.77
CA GLU A 40 5.72 -8.86 13.90
C GLU A 40 5.21 -7.69 13.05
N TYR A 41 4.11 -7.88 12.34
CA TYR A 41 3.44 -6.92 11.48
C TYR A 41 1.98 -6.73 11.93
N ARG A 42 1.50 -5.49 11.85
CA ARG A 42 0.09 -5.13 12.02
C ARG A 42 -0.56 -5.11 10.64
N ILE A 43 -1.50 -6.01 10.41
CA ILE A 43 -2.24 -6.10 9.14
C ILE A 43 -3.62 -5.50 9.36
N MET A 44 -3.94 -4.43 8.66
CA MET A 44 -5.25 -3.78 8.70
C MET A 44 -5.99 -4.14 7.42
N VAL A 45 -7.24 -4.59 7.55
CA VAL A 45 -8.03 -5.05 6.40
C VAL A 45 -9.31 -4.24 6.32
N SER A 46 -9.54 -3.58 5.19
CA SER A 46 -10.85 -3.03 4.81
C SER A 46 -11.61 -4.13 4.10
N LEU A 47 -12.73 -4.55 4.68
CA LEU A 47 -13.52 -5.67 4.19
C LEU A 47 -14.17 -5.34 2.83
N PRO A 48 -14.31 -6.33 1.94
CA PRO A 48 -15.11 -6.16 0.74
C PRO A 48 -16.59 -6.05 1.13
N GLU A 49 -17.33 -5.22 0.40
CA GLU A 49 -18.77 -5.09 0.57
C GLU A 49 -19.51 -5.69 -0.63
N GLY A 50 -20.66 -6.32 -0.36
CA GLY A 50 -21.46 -6.99 -1.38
C GLY A 50 -20.95 -8.39 -1.71
N ASP A 51 -21.63 -9.00 -2.68
CA ASP A 51 -21.35 -10.37 -3.10
C ASP A 51 -20.01 -10.48 -3.84
N VAL A 52 -19.47 -11.71 -3.88
CA VAL A 52 -18.28 -12.01 -4.67
C VAL A 52 -18.55 -11.64 -6.14
N PRO A 53 -17.67 -10.85 -6.78
CA PRO A 53 -17.79 -10.51 -8.19
C PRO A 53 -17.94 -11.74 -9.09
N TRP A 54 -18.70 -11.60 -10.19
CA TRP A 54 -18.96 -12.67 -11.17
C TRP A 54 -17.67 -13.24 -11.80
N THR A 55 -16.60 -12.46 -11.77
CA THR A 55 -15.24 -12.82 -12.19
C THR A 55 -14.57 -13.87 -11.30
N GLY A 56 -15.20 -14.23 -10.17
CA GLY A 56 -14.80 -15.37 -9.37
C GLY A 56 -14.08 -15.03 -8.07
N GLY A 57 -13.78 -13.76 -7.80
CA GLY A 57 -13.15 -13.32 -6.56
C GLY A 57 -13.13 -11.80 -6.38
N TYR A 58 -12.79 -11.36 -5.17
CA TYR A 58 -12.57 -9.95 -4.85
C TYR A 58 -11.15 -9.52 -5.26
N PRO A 59 -10.98 -8.34 -5.90
CA PRO A 59 -9.68 -7.71 -6.06
C PRO A 59 -9.04 -7.41 -4.71
N VAL A 60 -7.71 -7.50 -4.62
CA VAL A 60 -6.98 -7.23 -3.38
C VAL A 60 -5.87 -6.23 -3.61
N ILE A 61 -5.87 -5.16 -2.81
CA ILE A 61 -4.88 -4.10 -2.85
C ILE A 61 -4.04 -4.18 -1.57
N TYR A 62 -2.76 -4.50 -1.72
CA TYR A 62 -1.80 -4.51 -0.63
C TYR A 62 -1.13 -3.14 -0.56
N LEU A 63 -1.33 -2.44 0.55
CA LEU A 63 -0.86 -1.08 0.78
C LEU A 63 0.26 -1.10 1.81
N LEU A 64 1.47 -0.72 1.40
CA LEU A 64 2.63 -0.60 2.29
C LEU A 64 2.49 0.63 3.19
N ASP A 65 3.26 0.65 4.29
CA ASP A 65 3.23 1.73 5.29
C ASP A 65 1.79 1.99 5.81
N GLY A 66 1.07 0.89 6.09
CA GLY A 66 -0.36 0.91 6.40
C GLY A 66 -0.73 1.79 7.59
N ASN A 67 0.15 1.94 8.59
CA ASN A 67 -0.08 2.83 9.73
C ASN A 67 -0.35 4.29 9.31
N ALA A 68 0.29 4.76 8.23
CA ALA A 68 0.12 6.11 7.71
C ALA A 68 -1.06 6.21 6.75
N TYR A 69 -1.21 5.26 5.82
CA TYR A 69 -2.03 5.46 4.63
C TYR A 69 -3.36 4.71 4.64
N PHE A 70 -3.51 3.67 5.47
CA PHE A 70 -4.71 2.83 5.47
C PHE A 70 -6.01 3.62 5.69
N PRO A 71 -6.13 4.55 6.65
CA PRO A 71 -7.38 5.29 6.87
C PRO A 71 -7.83 6.09 5.65
N ALA A 72 -6.89 6.75 4.94
CA ALA A 72 -7.20 7.54 3.76
C ALA A 72 -7.70 6.67 2.60
N PHE A 73 -7.01 5.56 2.33
CA PHE A 73 -7.42 4.60 1.29
C PHE A 73 -8.73 3.88 1.65
N HIS A 74 -8.94 3.55 2.93
CA HIS A 74 -10.19 2.96 3.41
C HIS A 74 -11.37 3.92 3.19
N ALA A 75 -11.23 5.19 3.59
CA ALA A 75 -12.26 6.19 3.39
C ALA A 75 -12.57 6.43 1.90
N ALA A 76 -11.53 6.54 1.05
CA ALA A 76 -11.68 6.70 -0.39
C ALA A 76 -12.42 5.51 -1.04
N LYS A 77 -12.06 4.27 -0.67
CA LYS A 77 -12.76 3.05 -1.10
C LYS A 77 -14.23 3.09 -0.71
N ARG A 78 -14.52 3.40 0.56
CA ARG A 78 -15.88 3.40 1.14
C ARG A 78 -16.77 4.49 0.55
N ALA A 79 -16.20 5.60 0.11
CA ALA A 79 -16.94 6.72 -0.48
C ALA A 79 -17.54 6.40 -1.86
N GLN A 80 -17.06 5.37 -2.56
CA GLN A 80 -17.44 5.10 -3.96
C GLN A 80 -17.93 3.67 -4.15
N ASP A 81 -19.19 3.48 -4.54
CA ASP A 81 -19.84 2.17 -4.65
C ASP A 81 -19.04 1.15 -5.47
N ARG A 82 -18.46 1.56 -6.61
CA ARG A 82 -17.68 0.68 -7.49
C ARG A 82 -16.36 0.17 -6.89
N LEU A 83 -15.86 0.81 -5.84
CA LEU A 83 -14.61 0.42 -5.16
C LEU A 83 -14.87 -0.47 -3.94
N ARG A 84 -16.09 -0.45 -3.40
CA ARG A 84 -16.43 -1.10 -2.12
C ARG A 84 -16.23 -2.60 -2.10
N GLY A 85 -16.33 -3.26 -3.26
CA GLY A 85 -16.09 -4.69 -3.41
C GLY A 85 -14.61 -5.11 -3.39
N ALA A 86 -13.64 -4.18 -3.39
CA ALA A 86 -12.23 -4.54 -3.24
C ALA A 86 -11.89 -4.90 -1.79
N ILE A 87 -10.83 -5.66 -1.59
CA ILE A 87 -10.18 -5.84 -0.27
C ILE A 87 -8.97 -4.91 -0.23
N LEU A 88 -8.84 -4.11 0.83
CA LEU A 88 -7.64 -3.31 1.06
C LEU A 88 -6.89 -3.89 2.26
N VAL A 89 -5.65 -4.31 2.05
CA VAL A 89 -4.78 -4.90 3.07
C VAL A 89 -3.62 -3.93 3.34
N GLY A 90 -3.74 -3.13 4.39
CA GLY A 90 -2.66 -2.27 4.90
C GLY A 90 -1.63 -3.08 5.67
N ILE A 91 -0.37 -3.03 5.25
CA ILE A 91 0.75 -3.72 5.90
C ILE A 91 1.52 -2.69 6.73
N GLY A 92 1.45 -2.86 8.03
CA GLY A 92 1.98 -1.94 9.01
C GLY A 92 2.82 -2.62 10.10
N TYR A 93 3.14 -1.84 11.11
CA TYR A 93 3.97 -2.23 12.24
C TYR A 93 3.18 -2.11 13.55
N PRO A 94 3.51 -2.90 14.59
CA PRO A 94 2.98 -2.73 15.94
C PRO A 94 3.58 -1.47 16.61
N SER A 95 3.28 -0.31 16.02
CA SER A 95 3.72 1.02 16.44
C SER A 95 2.54 1.99 16.37
N ASP A 96 2.60 3.04 17.18
CA ASP A 96 1.63 4.15 17.15
C ASP A 96 2.12 5.32 16.29
N THR A 97 3.34 5.23 15.73
CA THR A 97 3.81 6.20 14.73
C THR A 97 3.22 5.91 13.35
N PRO A 98 2.89 6.94 12.55
CA PRO A 98 2.44 6.75 11.18
C PRO A 98 3.47 6.01 10.30
N LEU A 99 4.74 6.38 10.46
CA LEU A 99 5.88 5.71 9.81
C LEU A 99 6.86 5.26 10.88
N ASP A 100 7.08 3.96 11.01
CA ASP A 100 8.17 3.40 11.81
C ASP A 100 9.43 3.34 10.95
N PHE A 101 10.26 4.39 11.04
CA PHE A 101 11.41 4.57 10.14
C PHE A 101 12.42 3.43 10.26
N VAL A 102 12.66 2.90 11.47
CA VAL A 102 13.62 1.81 11.70
C VAL A 102 13.12 0.53 11.04
N ARG A 103 11.84 0.18 11.26
CA ARG A 103 11.25 -1.03 10.66
C ARG A 103 11.19 -0.94 9.14
N ARG A 104 10.70 0.17 8.60
CA ARG A 104 10.54 0.33 7.15
C ARG A 104 11.87 0.49 6.41
N ALA A 105 12.90 1.09 7.04
CA ALA A 105 14.24 1.12 6.46
C ALA A 105 14.77 -0.30 6.29
N TYR A 106 14.55 -1.20 7.26
CA TYR A 106 14.90 -2.60 7.11
C TYR A 106 14.06 -3.28 6.02
N ASP A 107 12.74 -3.25 6.15
CA ASP A 107 11.83 -4.06 5.33
C ASP A 107 11.70 -3.59 3.87
N LEU A 108 11.94 -2.31 3.56
CA LEU A 108 11.65 -1.72 2.25
C LEU A 108 12.91 -1.31 1.46
N SER A 109 14.10 -1.57 1.98
CA SER A 109 15.35 -1.12 1.34
C SER A 109 16.36 -2.26 1.16
N PRO A 110 17.27 -2.13 0.18
CA PRO A 110 18.28 -3.13 -0.09
C PRO A 110 19.36 -3.18 1.00
N PRO A 111 20.19 -4.23 1.03
CA PRO A 111 21.31 -4.30 1.95
C PRO A 111 22.22 -3.07 1.82
N ALA A 112 22.57 -2.48 2.97
CA ALA A 112 23.51 -1.38 3.05
C ALA A 112 24.90 -1.87 3.47
N PRO A 113 25.98 -1.19 3.07
CA PRO A 113 27.32 -1.42 3.63
C PRO A 113 27.29 -1.29 5.15
N ALA A 114 28.04 -2.14 5.86
CA ALA A 114 28.00 -2.21 7.32
C ALA A 114 28.30 -0.85 7.99
N GLU A 115 29.15 -0.03 7.38
CA GLU A 115 29.57 1.29 7.87
C GLU A 115 28.46 2.35 7.77
N ARG A 116 27.39 2.08 7.01
CA ARG A 116 26.25 2.98 6.77
C ARG A 116 24.90 2.29 7.03
N ASN A 117 24.91 1.18 7.77
CA ASN A 117 23.72 0.37 8.04
C ASN A 117 23.04 0.75 9.36
N ASP A 118 22.87 2.04 9.60
CA ASP A 118 22.16 2.59 10.75
C ASP A 118 21.15 3.67 10.29
N PRO A 119 19.83 3.43 10.38
CA PRO A 119 19.20 2.20 10.90
C PRO A 119 19.46 0.98 10.00
N PRO A 120 19.26 -0.24 10.52
CA PRO A 120 19.43 -1.48 9.74
C PRO A 120 18.57 -1.50 8.46
N GLN A 121 19.17 -1.96 7.37
CA GLN A 121 18.60 -2.10 6.02
C GLN A 121 18.79 -3.54 5.49
N GLY A 122 18.18 -3.86 4.35
CA GLY A 122 18.39 -5.14 3.66
C GLY A 122 17.43 -6.28 4.01
N GLY A 123 16.32 -5.96 4.65
CA GLY A 123 15.23 -6.90 4.97
C GLY A 123 14.24 -7.15 3.84
N GLN A 124 14.41 -6.51 2.67
CA GLN A 124 13.43 -6.57 1.57
C GLN A 124 13.05 -8.00 1.14
N ASP A 125 14.00 -8.94 1.10
CA ASP A 125 13.69 -10.34 0.76
C ASP A 125 12.88 -11.03 1.85
N VAL A 126 13.24 -10.82 3.13
CA VAL A 126 12.52 -11.36 4.29
C VAL A 126 11.09 -10.82 4.35
N PHE A 127 10.92 -9.53 4.06
CA PHE A 127 9.61 -8.89 4.02
C PHE A 127 8.78 -9.38 2.82
N LEU A 128 9.39 -9.54 1.65
CA LEU A 128 8.71 -10.10 0.48
C LEU A 128 8.31 -11.56 0.68
N ASP A 129 9.16 -12.36 1.33
CA ASP A 129 8.84 -13.73 1.77
C ASP A 129 7.66 -13.76 2.74
N PHE A 130 7.60 -12.82 3.70
CA PHE A 130 6.45 -12.69 4.58
C PHE A 130 5.15 -12.42 3.80
N ILE A 131 5.19 -11.49 2.84
CA ILE A 131 4.04 -11.17 2.00
C ILE A 131 3.58 -12.41 1.22
N GLU A 132 4.49 -13.05 0.49
CA GLU A 132 4.21 -14.19 -0.39
C GLU A 132 3.78 -15.44 0.38
N GLN A 133 4.52 -15.81 1.42
CA GLN A 133 4.40 -17.14 2.04
C GLN A 133 3.48 -17.16 3.26
N ARG A 134 3.08 -16.00 3.79
CA ARG A 134 2.24 -15.92 5.00
C ARG A 134 1.04 -15.02 4.83
N LEU A 135 1.24 -13.77 4.43
CA LEU A 135 0.15 -12.81 4.33
C LEU A 135 -0.84 -13.19 3.22
N MET A 136 -0.36 -13.39 1.99
CA MET A 136 -1.22 -13.78 0.86
C MET A 136 -2.01 -15.07 1.13
N PRO A 137 -1.41 -16.17 1.65
CA PRO A 137 -2.15 -17.36 2.05
C PRO A 137 -3.24 -17.07 3.08
N ARG A 138 -2.96 -16.24 4.09
CA ARG A 138 -3.96 -15.88 5.11
C ARG A 138 -5.12 -15.08 4.53
N VAL A 139 -4.85 -14.17 3.60
CA VAL A 139 -5.90 -13.43 2.89
C VAL A 139 -6.75 -14.37 2.01
N ASN A 140 -6.10 -15.30 1.30
CA ASN A 140 -6.80 -16.31 0.46
C ASN A 140 -7.64 -17.30 1.28
N GLU A 141 -7.25 -17.61 2.51
CA GLU A 141 -8.05 -18.42 3.43
C GLU A 141 -9.30 -17.67 3.91
N ARG A 142 -9.15 -16.38 4.20
CA ARG A 142 -10.21 -15.54 4.76
C ARG A 142 -11.21 -15.05 3.71
N PHE A 143 -10.78 -14.88 2.47
CA PHE A 143 -11.56 -14.28 1.40
C PHE A 143 -11.39 -15.02 0.07
N LYS A 144 -12.45 -15.03 -0.75
CA LYS A 144 -12.36 -15.52 -2.13
C LYS A 144 -11.68 -14.46 -3.01
N VAL A 145 -10.36 -14.54 -3.12
CA VAL A 145 -9.51 -13.58 -3.85
C VAL A 145 -9.48 -13.88 -5.34
N ASP A 146 -9.60 -12.84 -6.16
CA ASP A 146 -9.26 -12.88 -7.58
C ASP A 146 -7.74 -12.84 -7.73
N GLN A 147 -7.15 -13.96 -8.17
CA GLN A 147 -5.70 -14.12 -8.29
C GLN A 147 -5.08 -13.29 -9.41
N ASP A 148 -5.90 -12.80 -10.35
CA ASP A 148 -5.51 -11.96 -11.48
C ASP A 148 -5.72 -10.45 -11.19
N GLN A 149 -6.13 -10.12 -9.96
CA GLN A 149 -6.42 -8.75 -9.51
C GLN A 149 -5.80 -8.46 -8.15
N ARG A 150 -4.50 -8.81 -8.01
CA ARG A 150 -3.69 -8.46 -6.85
C ARG A 150 -2.81 -7.26 -7.18
N SER A 151 -2.83 -6.26 -6.31
CA SER A 151 -2.13 -5.00 -6.51
C SER A 151 -1.21 -4.68 -5.33
N LEU A 152 -0.07 -4.05 -5.60
CA LEU A 152 0.85 -3.54 -4.58
C LEU A 152 1.02 -2.03 -4.72
N VAL A 153 0.75 -1.29 -3.65
CA VAL A 153 0.87 0.17 -3.58
C VAL A 153 1.91 0.54 -2.54
N GLY A 154 2.87 1.39 -2.92
CA GLY A 154 3.90 1.86 -2.01
C GLY A 154 4.33 3.30 -2.29
N HIS A 155 4.74 4.01 -1.24
CA HIS A 155 5.27 5.37 -1.30
C HIS A 155 6.74 5.42 -0.90
N SER A 156 7.56 6.25 -1.54
CA SER A 156 8.97 6.44 -1.18
C SER A 156 9.75 5.12 -1.20
N PHE A 157 10.32 4.67 -0.07
CA PHE A 157 10.90 3.31 0.03
C PHE A 157 9.90 2.21 -0.30
N GLY A 158 8.62 2.37 0.06
CA GLY A 158 7.58 1.44 -0.36
C GLY A 158 7.38 1.42 -1.89
N GLY A 159 7.51 2.57 -2.56
CA GLY A 159 7.45 2.64 -4.02
C GLY A 159 8.66 1.95 -4.66
N MET A 160 9.85 2.15 -4.10
CA MET A 160 11.07 1.43 -4.49
C MET A 160 10.90 -0.09 -4.29
N PHE A 161 10.37 -0.52 -3.14
CA PHE A 161 10.09 -1.92 -2.84
C PHE A 161 9.04 -2.53 -3.79
N ALA A 162 8.03 -1.77 -4.19
CA ALA A 162 7.04 -2.23 -5.17
C ALA A 162 7.70 -2.51 -6.53
N ILE A 163 8.60 -1.63 -6.98
CA ILE A 163 9.36 -1.83 -8.23
C ILE A 163 10.33 -3.00 -8.09
N TYR A 164 11.02 -3.12 -6.95
CA TYR A 164 11.84 -4.28 -6.64
C TYR A 164 11.05 -5.59 -6.76
N THR A 165 9.85 -5.62 -6.19
CA THR A 165 8.94 -6.78 -6.24
C THR A 165 8.54 -7.13 -7.66
N LEU A 166 8.24 -6.15 -8.52
CA LEU A 166 7.98 -6.37 -9.94
C LEU A 166 9.19 -7.01 -10.63
N PHE A 167 10.41 -6.54 -10.35
CA PHE A 167 11.61 -7.05 -11.02
C PHE A 167 12.04 -8.44 -10.56
N THR A 168 11.80 -8.79 -9.30
CA THR A 168 12.30 -10.05 -8.72
C THR A 168 11.24 -11.14 -8.67
N ARG A 169 9.96 -10.79 -8.42
CA ARG A 169 8.84 -11.73 -8.28
C ARG A 169 7.56 -11.21 -8.97
N PRO A 170 7.58 -10.98 -10.31
CA PRO A 170 6.46 -10.39 -11.06
C PRO A 170 5.17 -11.22 -11.05
N GLN A 171 5.20 -12.47 -10.59
CA GLN A 171 4.03 -13.34 -10.47
C GLN A 171 3.13 -13.03 -9.28
N LEU A 172 3.61 -12.26 -8.30
CA LEU A 172 2.89 -12.01 -7.05
C LEU A 172 1.75 -11.01 -7.21
N PHE A 173 1.92 -10.01 -8.07
CA PHE A 173 0.94 -8.97 -8.30
C PHE A 173 0.80 -8.70 -9.79
N GLN A 174 -0.41 -8.31 -10.19
CA GLN A 174 -0.71 -7.90 -11.56
C GLN A 174 -0.52 -6.40 -11.72
N HIS A 175 -0.78 -5.62 -10.67
CA HIS A 175 -0.70 -4.16 -10.75
C HIS A 175 0.18 -3.57 -9.65
N TYR A 176 1.06 -2.66 -10.01
CA TYR A 176 1.98 -1.99 -9.11
C TYR A 176 1.76 -0.49 -9.21
N VAL A 177 1.66 0.19 -8.07
CA VAL A 177 1.63 1.65 -8.00
C VAL A 177 2.75 2.12 -7.09
N ALA A 178 3.72 2.79 -7.70
CA ALA A 178 4.87 3.34 -7.02
C ALA A 178 4.76 4.86 -6.98
N ILE A 179 4.45 5.38 -5.80
CA ILE A 179 4.27 6.81 -5.52
C ILE A 179 5.61 7.35 -5.02
N SER A 180 6.17 8.33 -5.71
CA SER A 180 7.45 9.00 -5.41
C SER A 180 8.56 8.01 -5.05
N PRO A 181 8.83 6.98 -5.87
CA PRO A 181 9.75 5.90 -5.49
C PRO A 181 11.18 6.44 -5.36
N SER A 182 11.87 6.05 -4.29
CA SER A 182 13.24 6.50 -3.98
C SER A 182 14.30 5.80 -4.84
N LEU A 183 14.25 5.98 -6.16
CA LEU A 183 15.10 5.29 -7.15
C LEU A 183 16.60 5.62 -7.05
N TRP A 184 16.94 6.75 -6.42
CA TRP A 184 18.30 7.20 -6.20
C TRP A 184 19.06 6.40 -5.14
N TRP A 185 18.35 5.61 -4.31
CA TRP A 185 18.93 4.93 -3.15
C TRP A 185 20.08 3.98 -3.53
N GLN A 186 21.15 3.97 -2.72
CA GLN A 186 22.34 3.11 -2.87
C GLN A 186 22.88 3.08 -4.31
N ASP A 187 23.18 4.27 -4.86
CA ASP A 187 23.71 4.46 -6.21
C ASP A 187 22.86 3.80 -7.32
N ARG A 188 21.54 3.93 -7.19
CA ARG A 188 20.53 3.34 -8.10
C ARG A 188 20.55 1.81 -8.10
N TYR A 189 20.44 1.24 -6.90
CA TYR A 189 20.43 -0.20 -6.63
C TYR A 189 19.55 -1.02 -7.60
N LEU A 190 18.38 -0.50 -7.99
CA LEU A 190 17.43 -1.19 -8.85
C LEU A 190 17.90 -1.40 -10.30
N LEU A 191 18.96 -0.72 -10.76
CA LEU A 191 19.41 -0.84 -12.16
C LEU A 191 19.83 -2.26 -12.54
N ALA A 192 20.45 -3.01 -11.63
CA ALA A 192 20.83 -4.40 -11.89
C ALA A 192 19.59 -5.31 -12.05
N HIS A 193 18.59 -5.11 -11.18
CA HIS A 193 17.33 -5.83 -11.21
C HIS A 193 16.51 -5.49 -12.46
N GLU A 194 16.47 -4.21 -12.84
CA GLU A 194 15.84 -3.73 -14.08
C GLU A 194 16.45 -4.44 -15.31
N LYS A 195 17.79 -4.45 -15.42
CA LYS A 195 18.49 -5.11 -16.54
C LYS A 195 18.17 -6.60 -16.61
N ALA A 196 18.18 -7.29 -15.46
CA ALA A 196 17.86 -8.71 -15.40
C ALA A 196 16.39 -9.00 -15.78
N PHE A 197 15.46 -8.17 -15.30
CA PHE A 197 14.03 -8.26 -15.61
C PHE A 197 13.79 -8.07 -17.12
N THR A 198 14.33 -6.99 -17.69
CA THR A 198 14.23 -6.68 -19.12
C THR A 198 14.85 -7.78 -20.00
N ALA A 199 16.00 -8.32 -19.61
CA ALA A 199 16.62 -9.43 -20.33
C ALA A 199 15.75 -10.70 -20.32
N LYS A 200 15.10 -11.02 -19.18
CA LYS A 200 14.16 -12.15 -19.10
C LYS A 200 12.90 -11.91 -19.93
N ALA A 201 12.37 -10.69 -19.95
CA ALA A 201 11.23 -10.31 -20.78
C ALA A 201 11.54 -10.49 -22.27
N HIS A 202 12.66 -9.95 -22.75
CA HIS A 202 13.09 -10.11 -24.14
C HIS A 202 13.33 -11.56 -24.55
N ALA A 203 13.79 -12.40 -23.61
CA ALA A 203 13.96 -13.82 -23.83
C ALA A 203 12.65 -14.63 -23.77
N GLY A 204 11.49 -14.00 -23.59
CA GLY A 204 10.20 -14.68 -23.46
C GLY A 204 10.06 -15.52 -22.18
N LYS A 205 10.89 -15.23 -21.16
CA LYS A 205 10.93 -15.98 -19.90
C LYS A 205 10.01 -15.40 -18.81
N LEU A 206 9.33 -14.30 -19.11
CA LEU A 206 8.35 -13.68 -18.24
C LEU A 206 7.03 -13.61 -18.99
N ASP A 207 5.95 -14.04 -18.34
CA ASP A 207 4.61 -13.64 -18.73
C ASP A 207 4.35 -12.27 -18.10
N LEU A 208 4.28 -11.24 -18.93
CA LEU A 208 3.95 -9.88 -18.51
C LEU A 208 2.56 -9.45 -18.94
N ILE A 209 1.77 -10.35 -19.52
CA ILE A 209 0.41 -10.06 -19.94
C ILE A 209 -0.39 -9.62 -18.71
N HIS A 210 -1.23 -8.61 -18.91
CA HIS A 210 -2.04 -7.91 -17.90
C HIS A 210 -1.28 -7.12 -16.84
N ARG A 211 0.05 -7.15 -16.81
CA ARG A 211 0.77 -6.48 -15.76
C ARG A 211 0.84 -4.98 -16.00
N SER A 212 0.81 -4.20 -14.93
CA SER A 212 1.01 -2.76 -15.01
C SER A 212 1.89 -2.21 -13.89
N LEU A 213 2.64 -1.16 -14.23
CA LEU A 213 3.36 -0.32 -13.29
C LEU A 213 2.95 1.13 -13.51
N SER A 214 2.39 1.75 -12.49
CA SER A 214 2.05 3.17 -12.52
C SER A 214 2.96 3.92 -11.57
N LEU A 215 3.64 4.91 -12.12
CA LEU A 215 4.60 5.75 -11.43
C LEU A 215 3.98 7.12 -11.23
N VAL A 216 3.95 7.60 -10.00
CA VAL A 216 3.32 8.88 -9.67
C VAL A 216 4.33 9.72 -8.89
N ALA A 217 4.52 10.97 -9.25
CA ALA A 217 5.37 11.92 -8.50
C ALA A 217 4.70 13.29 -8.41
N GLY A 218 5.05 14.08 -7.40
CA GLY A 218 4.58 15.46 -7.22
C GLY A 218 5.42 16.43 -8.05
N ASP A 219 4.81 17.51 -8.56
CA ASP A 219 5.54 18.55 -9.30
C ASP A 219 6.47 19.41 -8.43
N ARG A 220 6.36 19.34 -7.10
CA ARG A 220 7.23 20.02 -6.13
C ARG A 220 8.32 19.14 -5.54
N GLU A 221 8.48 17.91 -6.04
CA GLU A 221 9.61 17.05 -5.68
C GLU A 221 10.93 17.53 -6.33
N MET A 222 12.07 16.95 -5.93
CA MET A 222 13.34 17.33 -6.52
C MET A 222 13.35 17.00 -8.03
N PRO A 223 13.82 17.90 -8.90
CA PRO A 223 13.84 17.66 -10.35
C PRO A 223 14.54 16.36 -10.76
N GLN A 224 15.60 15.98 -10.04
CA GLN A 224 16.33 14.74 -10.27
C GLN A 224 15.50 13.51 -9.93
N GLU A 225 14.70 13.54 -8.87
CA GLU A 225 13.81 12.43 -8.50
C GLU A 225 12.71 12.27 -9.54
N ILE A 226 12.07 13.37 -9.95
CA ILE A 226 11.08 13.38 -11.04
C ILE A 226 11.69 12.82 -12.33
N GLN A 227 12.92 13.22 -12.66
CA GLN A 227 13.63 12.73 -13.84
C GLN A 227 13.92 11.23 -13.73
N ASP A 228 14.33 10.71 -12.58
CA ASP A 228 14.62 9.30 -12.38
C ASP A 228 13.37 8.44 -12.60
N VAL A 229 12.23 8.87 -12.05
CA VAL A 229 10.94 8.18 -12.21
C VAL A 229 10.50 8.17 -13.67
N ARG A 230 10.54 9.32 -14.35
CA ARG A 230 10.23 9.42 -15.78
C ARG A 230 11.17 8.55 -16.62
N SER A 231 12.46 8.57 -16.30
CA SER A 231 13.48 7.82 -17.03
C SER A 231 13.29 6.32 -16.88
N LEU A 232 12.86 5.84 -15.71
CA LEU A 232 12.48 4.45 -15.52
C LEU A 232 11.29 4.08 -16.40
N GLN A 233 10.22 4.89 -16.39
CA GLN A 233 9.04 4.61 -17.23
C GLN A 233 9.42 4.50 -18.71
N LEU A 234 10.21 5.43 -19.24
CA LEU A 234 10.65 5.40 -20.64
C LEU A 234 11.46 4.14 -20.99
N ARG A 235 12.26 3.62 -20.06
CA ARG A 235 13.00 2.36 -20.28
C ARG A 235 12.10 1.13 -20.25
N LEU A 236 11.02 1.16 -19.48
CA LEU A 236 10.06 0.07 -19.37
C LEU A 236 8.95 0.12 -20.44
N GLU A 237 8.72 1.26 -21.08
CA GLU A 237 7.66 1.46 -22.07
C GLU A 237 7.69 0.42 -23.20
N ASN A 238 8.90 0.06 -23.67
CA ASN A 238 9.08 -0.95 -24.71
C ASN A 238 8.69 -2.36 -24.27
N LEU A 239 8.54 -2.63 -22.96
CA LEU A 239 8.07 -3.92 -22.47
C LEU A 239 6.55 -4.13 -22.65
N SER A 240 5.83 -3.09 -23.10
CA SER A 240 4.44 -3.21 -23.55
C SER A 240 4.24 -4.24 -24.65
N GLN A 241 5.24 -4.42 -25.52
CA GLN A 241 5.22 -5.47 -26.55
C GLN A 241 5.18 -6.90 -25.95
N TYR A 242 5.58 -7.06 -24.69
CA TYR A 242 5.53 -8.32 -23.94
C TYR A 242 4.36 -8.35 -22.93
N GLY A 243 3.55 -7.30 -22.87
CA GLY A 243 2.34 -7.21 -22.02
C GLY A 243 2.43 -6.28 -20.82
N LEU A 244 3.63 -5.79 -20.45
CA LEU A 244 3.79 -4.86 -19.33
C LEU A 244 3.39 -3.44 -19.74
N ARG A 245 2.32 -2.92 -19.15
CA ARG A 245 1.95 -1.50 -19.31
C ARG A 245 2.68 -0.66 -18.26
N SER A 246 3.31 0.43 -18.66
CA SER A 246 3.93 1.35 -17.72
C SER A 246 3.51 2.79 -17.98
N ASP A 247 3.08 3.48 -16.93
CA ASP A 247 2.63 4.87 -17.01
C ASP A 247 3.39 5.75 -16.00
N PHE A 248 3.51 7.04 -16.32
CA PHE A 248 4.12 8.03 -15.44
C PHE A 248 3.28 9.30 -15.38
N GLN A 249 2.93 9.70 -14.16
CA GLN A 249 2.05 10.82 -13.89
C GLN A 249 2.68 11.79 -12.92
N ILE A 250 2.39 13.07 -13.14
CA ILE A 250 2.71 14.15 -12.22
C ILE A 250 1.43 14.62 -11.54
N GLU A 251 1.42 14.68 -10.21
CA GLU A 251 0.36 15.29 -9.42
C GLU A 251 0.74 16.76 -9.14
N ALA A 252 -0.10 17.68 -9.62
CA ALA A 252 0.17 19.10 -9.56
C ALA A 252 -0.03 19.66 -8.15
N GLY A 253 0.90 20.50 -7.68
CA GLY A 253 0.85 21.17 -6.40
C GLY A 253 1.29 20.32 -5.20
N GLU A 254 1.71 19.07 -5.44
CA GLU A 254 2.07 18.13 -4.37
C GLU A 254 3.58 18.00 -4.22
N ASP A 255 4.00 17.82 -2.97
CA ASP A 255 5.36 17.43 -2.61
C ASP A 255 5.42 15.95 -2.19
N HIS A 256 6.62 15.47 -1.87
CA HIS A 256 6.88 14.08 -1.49
C HIS A 256 6.03 13.60 -0.31
N ALA A 257 5.74 14.45 0.67
CA ALA A 257 5.05 14.07 1.89
C ALA A 257 3.52 14.11 1.74
N ALA A 258 3.01 15.07 0.96
CA ALA A 258 1.58 15.29 0.78
C ALA A 258 0.94 14.34 -0.25
N ILE A 259 1.68 13.96 -1.30
CA ILE A 259 1.14 13.20 -2.42
C ILE A 259 0.40 11.90 -2.06
N PRO A 260 0.81 11.07 -1.06
CA PRO A 260 0.09 9.83 -0.75
C PRO A 260 -1.34 10.06 -0.24
N PHE A 261 -1.64 11.26 0.26
CA PHE A 261 -2.97 11.64 0.72
C PHE A 261 -3.81 12.29 -0.39
N ARG A 262 -3.17 12.74 -1.47
CA ARG A 262 -3.84 13.32 -2.64
C ARG A 262 -4.35 12.27 -3.61
N VAL A 263 -3.57 11.22 -3.83
CA VAL A 263 -3.81 10.22 -4.87
C VAL A 263 -4.69 9.01 -4.52
N PRO A 264 -5.23 8.76 -3.29
CA PRO A 264 -5.97 7.54 -3.00
C PRO A 264 -7.12 7.23 -3.97
N ASN A 265 -7.96 8.22 -4.29
CA ASN A 265 -9.07 8.02 -5.24
C ASN A 265 -8.56 7.60 -6.61
N ARG A 266 -7.54 8.30 -7.13
CA ARG A 266 -6.94 7.99 -8.44
C ARG A 266 -6.36 6.58 -8.46
N VAL A 267 -5.57 6.23 -7.45
CA VAL A 267 -4.92 4.93 -7.35
C VAL A 267 -5.95 3.80 -7.30
N LEU A 268 -6.98 3.94 -6.47
CA LEU A 268 -8.05 2.94 -6.39
C LEU A 268 -8.82 2.83 -7.72
N ASP A 269 -9.08 3.95 -8.38
CA ASP A 269 -9.80 3.99 -9.65
C ASP A 269 -9.03 3.28 -10.76
N GLU A 270 -7.75 3.57 -10.85
CA GLU A 270 -6.85 2.94 -11.80
C GLU A 270 -6.83 1.43 -11.58
N LEU A 271 -6.58 0.99 -10.34
CA LEU A 271 -6.48 -0.43 -9.98
C LEU A 271 -7.78 -1.21 -10.17
N MET A 272 -8.94 -0.54 -10.09
CA MET A 272 -10.25 -1.17 -10.27
C MET A 272 -10.79 -1.06 -11.69
N SER A 273 -10.18 -0.22 -12.54
CA SER A 273 -10.53 -0.05 -13.95
C SER A 273 -9.55 -0.72 -14.91
N THR A 274 -8.46 -1.30 -14.40
CA THR A 274 -7.55 -2.08 -15.23
C THR A 274 -8.33 -3.20 -15.92
N ARG A 275 -8.24 -3.24 -17.25
CA ARG A 275 -8.99 -4.20 -18.07
C ARG A 275 -8.74 -5.63 -17.60
N ARG A 276 -9.82 -6.29 -17.21
CA ARG A 276 -9.97 -7.75 -17.29
C ARG A 276 -10.28 -8.09 -18.74
N TYR A 277 -9.80 -9.22 -19.23
CA TYR A 277 -10.33 -9.73 -20.50
C TYR A 277 -11.78 -10.19 -20.28
#